data_AF-A0A3L8CX37-F1
#
_entry.id   AF-A0A3L8CX37-F1
#
_cell.length_a   1.000
_cell.length_b   1.000
_cell.length_c   1.000
_cell.angle_alpha   90.00
_cell.angle_beta   90.00
_cell.angle_gamma   90.00
#
_symmetry.space_group_name_H-M   'P 1'
#
loop_
_entity.id
_entity.type
_entity.pdbx_description
1 polymer ?
#
loop_
_entity_poly.entity_id
_entity_poly.type
_entity_poly.pdbx_seq_one_letter_code
_entity_poly.pdbx_strand_id
1 'polypeptide(L)' 'VALDDVYIGVDDAPAPLAEVVGWLREYLGVTEWAEDASVRRAGSKRCSNARAKALGWAPQYPSYREGYAAILEGRC' A
#
# COMPACT_ATOMS: atom_id res chain seq x y z
N VAL A 1 8.50 -26.23 8.79
CA VAL A 1 7.06 -25.89 8.67
C VAL A 1 6.59 -26.40 7.32
N ALA A 2 5.46 -27.12 7.27
CA ALA A 2 4.85 -27.50 5.99
C ALA A 2 4.22 -26.26 5.33
N LEU A 3 4.33 -26.13 4.01
CA LEU A 3 3.77 -24.98 3.27
C LEU A 3 2.29 -25.23 2.93
N ASP A 4 1.52 -24.15 2.88
CA ASP A 4 0.14 -24.12 2.36
C ASP A 4 0.14 -23.87 0.84
N ASP A 5 -0.97 -24.13 0.17
CA ASP A 5 -1.08 -23.92 -1.29
C ASP A 5 -1.17 -22.44 -1.70
N VAL A 6 -1.61 -21.55 -0.80
CA VAL A 6 -1.92 -20.14 -1.11
C VAL A 6 -1.47 -19.18 -0.01
N TYR A 7 -0.84 -18.08 -0.41
CA TYR A 7 -0.44 -16.95 0.43
C TYR A 7 -0.90 -15.64 -0.20
N ILE A 8 -1.30 -14.67 0.62
CA ILE A 8 -1.71 -13.33 0.15
C ILE A 8 -0.51 -12.38 0.27
N GLY A 9 -0.03 -11.89 -0.88
CA GLY A 9 1.00 -10.85 -0.94
C GLY A 9 0.42 -9.46 -0.76
N VAL A 10 0.30 -9.01 0.50
CA VAL A 10 0.00 -7.63 0.87
C VAL A 10 1.04 -7.10 1.86
N ASP A 11 1.21 -5.79 1.90
CA ASP A 11 2.03 -5.12 2.92
C ASP A 11 1.40 -5.20 4.32
N ASP A 12 2.03 -4.57 5.30
CA ASP A 12 1.55 -4.55 6.69
C ASP A 12 0.53 -3.42 6.95
N ALA A 13 0.21 -2.60 5.94
CA ALA A 13 -0.50 -1.34 6.11
C ALA A 13 -1.73 -1.20 5.17
N PRO A 14 -2.82 -1.93 5.42
CA PRO A 14 -4.05 -1.79 4.66
C PRO A 14 -4.64 -0.37 4.81
N ALA A 15 -4.57 0.41 3.74
CA ALA A 15 -5.00 1.80 3.70
C ALA A 15 -6.17 2.05 2.72
N PRO A 16 -7.13 2.93 3.05
CA PRO A 16 -8.06 3.49 2.08
C PRO A 16 -7.33 4.22 0.95
N LEU A 17 -7.88 4.16 -0.27
CA LEU A 17 -7.31 4.86 -1.43
C LEU A 17 -7.14 6.37 -1.18
N ALA A 18 -8.08 6.99 -0.46
CA ALA A 18 -8.01 8.41 -0.13
C ALA A 18 -6.80 8.76 0.75
N GLU A 19 -6.40 7.89 1.67
CA GLU A 19 -5.21 8.12 2.52
C GLU A 19 -3.92 8.01 1.71
N VAL A 20 -3.82 7.02 0.82
CA VAL A 20 -2.67 6.85 -0.06
C VAL A 20 -2.51 8.05 -1.00
N VAL A 21 -3.61 8.50 -1.62
CA VAL A 21 -3.62 9.69 -2.49
C VAL A 21 -3.30 10.95 -1.70
N GLY A 22 -3.86 11.11 -0.50
CA GLY A 22 -3.57 12.24 0.38
C GLY A 22 -2.09 12.33 0.70
N TRP A 23 -1.47 11.22 1.12
CA TRP A 23 -0.04 11.19 1.39
C TRP A 23 0.81 11.46 0.15
N LEU A 24 0.45 10.91 -1.02
CA LEU A 24 1.18 11.20 -2.26
C LEU A 24 1.14 12.68 -2.62
N ARG A 25 0.00 13.35 -2.43
CA ARG A 25 -0.13 14.78 -2.66
C ARG A 25 0.76 15.58 -1.71
N GLU A 26 0.75 15.25 -0.43
CA GLU A 26 1.63 15.86 0.57
C GLU A 26 3.10 15.66 0.21
N TYR A 27 3.48 14.43 -0.12
CA TYR A 27 4.85 14.06 -0.48
C TYR A 27 5.36 14.79 -1.73
N LEU A 28 4.48 14.98 -2.73
CA LEU A 28 4.81 15.66 -3.99
C LEU A 28 4.60 17.19 -3.94
N GLY A 29 4.10 17.75 -2.85
CA GLY A 29 3.77 19.17 -2.74
C GLY A 29 2.60 19.62 -3.63
N VAL A 30 1.68 18.72 -3.98
CA VAL A 30 0.52 19.02 -4.84
C VAL A 30 -0.62 19.63 -4.02
N THR A 31 -0.83 20.93 -4.17
CA THR A 31 -1.86 21.69 -3.45
C THR A 31 -3.19 21.81 -4.19
N GLU A 32 -3.18 21.69 -5.52
CA GLU A 32 -4.36 21.91 -6.37
C GLU A 32 -5.29 20.69 -6.43
N TRP A 33 -6.59 20.93 -6.52
CA TRP A 33 -7.62 19.90 -6.71
C TRP A 33 -8.22 20.06 -8.10
N ALA A 34 -8.35 18.98 -8.84
CA ALA A 34 -9.17 18.99 -10.06
C ALA A 34 -10.65 19.13 -9.68
N GLU A 35 -11.40 19.95 -10.41
CA GLU A 35 -12.82 20.21 -10.13
C GLU A 35 -13.68 18.93 -10.13
N ASP A 36 -13.30 17.93 -10.93
CA ASP A 36 -13.96 16.62 -11.04
C ASP A 36 -13.31 15.51 -10.19
N ALA A 37 -12.52 15.85 -9.17
CA ALA A 37 -11.86 14.86 -8.32
C ALA A 37 -12.86 14.08 -7.44
N SER A 38 -13.50 13.04 -8.01
CA SER A 38 -14.30 12.09 -7.25
C SER A 38 -13.56 10.75 -7.12
N VAL A 39 -13.09 10.44 -5.91
CA VAL A 39 -12.55 9.11 -5.59
C VAL A 39 -13.70 8.23 -5.08
N ARG A 40 -14.69 7.96 -5.94
CA ARG A 40 -15.79 7.04 -5.60
C ARG A 40 -15.43 5.62 -6.02
N ARG A 41 -14.76 4.88 -5.12
CA ARG A 41 -14.78 3.41 -5.14
C ARG A 41 -15.58 2.90 -3.95
N ALA A 42 -16.60 2.11 -4.22
CA ALA A 42 -17.36 1.41 -3.19
C ALA A 42 -16.63 0.11 -2.80
N GLY A 43 -16.06 0.10 -1.59
CA GLY A 43 -15.55 -1.10 -0.93
C GLY A 43 -14.32 -1.77 -1.56
N SER A 44 -13.44 -2.28 -0.71
CA SER A 44 -12.37 -3.21 -1.08
C SER A 44 -12.22 -4.24 0.04
N LYS A 45 -11.21 -5.09 -0.01
CA LYS A 45 -10.88 -6.05 1.06
C LYS A 45 -9.73 -5.51 1.91
N ARG A 46 -9.75 -5.81 3.21
CA ARG A 46 -8.55 -5.78 4.06
C ARG A 46 -8.02 -7.20 4.11
N CYS A 47 -6.84 -7.43 3.55
CA CYS A 47 -6.20 -8.74 3.53
C CYS A 47 -5.11 -8.82 4.60
N SER A 48 -4.78 -10.03 5.04
CA SER A 48 -3.71 -10.28 6.00
C SER A 48 -2.60 -11.11 5.34
N ASN A 49 -1.36 -10.71 5.57
CA ASN A 49 -0.16 -11.43 5.16
C ASN A 49 0.39 -12.34 6.29
N ALA A 50 -0.37 -12.54 7.39
CA ALA A 50 0.08 -13.25 8.58
C ALA A 50 0.62 -14.66 8.28
N ARG A 51 0.02 -15.36 7.31
CA ARG A 51 0.48 -16.69 6.88
C ARG A 51 1.89 -16.66 6.30
N ALA A 52 2.22 -15.64 5.50
CA ALA A 52 3.57 -15.48 4.96
C ALA A 52 4.55 -15.06 6.07
N LYS A 53 4.15 -14.13 6.94
CA LYS A 53 4.97 -13.67 8.07
C LYS A 53 5.32 -14.79 9.05
N ALA A 54 4.40 -15.74 9.27
CA ALA A 54 4.66 -16.92 10.10
C ALA A 54 5.79 -17.82 9.56
N LEU A 55 6.14 -17.70 8.27
CA LEU A 55 7.27 -18.39 7.65
C LEU A 55 8.58 -17.57 7.69
N GLY A 56 8.57 -16.39 8.31
CA GLY A 56 9.72 -15.47 8.33
C GLY A 56 9.81 -14.55 7.13
N TRP A 57 8.81 -14.53 6.23
CA TRP A 57 8.75 -13.52 5.17
C TRP A 57 8.45 -12.14 5.75
N ALA A 58 9.15 -11.12 5.25
CA ALA A 58 8.87 -9.72 5.55
C ALA A 58 8.82 -8.94 4.23
N PRO A 59 7.84 -8.03 4.05
CA PRO A 59 7.81 -7.17 2.87
C PRO A 59 9.02 -6.22 2.89
N GLN A 60 9.64 -6.01 1.73
CA GLN A 60 10.71 -5.01 1.57
C GLN A 60 10.21 -3.58 1.87
N TYR A 61 8.93 -3.33 1.58
CA TYR A 61 8.24 -2.08 1.88
C TYR A 61 7.02 -2.39 2.77
N PRO A 62 7.10 -2.15 4.09
CA PRO A 62 6.03 -2.51 5.03
C PRO A 62 4.73 -1.73 4.85
N SER A 63 4.78 -0.56 4.23
CA SER A 63 3.60 0.21 3.85
C SER A 63 3.72 0.84 2.48
N TYR A 64 2.61 1.39 2.00
CA TYR A 64 2.58 2.22 0.81
C TYR A 64 3.58 3.40 0.87
N ARG A 65 3.90 3.93 2.06
CA ARG A 65 4.77 5.11 2.19
C ARG A 65 6.20 4.81 1.77
N GLU A 66 6.80 3.75 2.30
CA GLU A 66 8.18 3.37 1.94
C GLU A 66 8.27 2.93 0.48
N GLY A 67 7.26 2.21 -0.01
CA GLY A 67 7.21 1.73 -1.40
C GLY A 67 7.12 2.87 -2.41
N TYR A 68 6.15 3.78 -2.23
CA TYR A 68 6.02 4.92 -3.13
C TYR A 68 7.21 5.89 -3.03
N ALA A 69 7.75 6.14 -1.83
CA ALA A 69 8.95 6.96 -1.67
C ALA A 69 10.13 6.39 -2.48
N ALA A 70 10.40 5.07 -2.36
CA ALA A 70 11.45 4.42 -3.13
C ALA A 70 11.27 4.55 -4.65
N ILE A 71 10.03 4.42 -5.15
CA ILE A 71 9.72 4.61 -6.58
C ILE A 71 9.99 6.06 -7.00
N LEU A 72 9.48 7.03 -6.24
CA LEU A 72 9.58 8.46 -6.56
C LEU A 72 11.03 8.97 -6.50
N GLU A 73 11.86 8.33 -5.68
CA GLU A 73 13.28 8.67 -5.52
C GLU A 73 14.20 7.81 -6.41
N GLY A 74 13.65 6.94 -7.27
CA GLY A 74 14.41 6.13 -8.22
C GLY A 74 15.31 5.08 -7.58
N ARG A 75 14.90 4.53 -6.43
CA ARG A 75 15.65 3.52 -5.66
C ARG A 75 15.06 2.11 -5.75
N CYS A 76 14.03 1.93 -6.56
CA CYS A 76 13.41 0.64 -6.87
C CYS A 76 14.16 -0.09 -7.99
#